data_AF-A0A950DGV1-F1
#
_entry.id   AF-A0A950DGV1-F1
#
_cell.length_a   1.000
_cell.length_b   1.000
_cell.length_c   1.000
_cell.angle_alpha   90.00
_cell.angle_beta   90.00
_cell.angle_gamma   90.00
#
_symmetry.space_group_name_H-M   'P 1'
#
loop_
_entity.id
_entity.type
_entity.pdbx_description
1 polymer ?
#
loop_
_entity_poly.entity_id
_entity_poly.type
_entity_poly.pdbx_seq_one_letter_code
_entity_poly.pdbx_strand_id
1 'polypeptide(L)' 'MKLETLCLHGGTQPDPTTLSRGVPVYRTSSYVFKNTEHAANLFALRELGNIYTRLMNP' A
#
# COMPACT_ATOMS: atom_id res chain seq x y z
N MET A 1 16.65 -13.67 10.19
CA MET A 1 15.32 -14.21 10.51
C MET A 1 15.19 -15.59 9.89
N LYS A 2 14.54 -16.55 10.54
CA LYS A 2 14.33 -17.90 9.96
C LYS A 2 13.23 -17.86 8.89
N LEU A 3 13.23 -18.83 7.98
CA LEU A 3 12.27 -18.89 6.86
C LEU A 3 10.82 -18.93 7.36
N GLU A 4 10.55 -19.73 8.40
CA GLU A 4 9.22 -19.89 9.00
C GLU A 4 8.70 -18.54 9.53
N THR A 5 9.58 -17.74 10.09
CA THR A 5 9.25 -16.40 10.59
C THR A 5 8.97 -15.43 9.43
N LEU A 6 9.73 -15.51 8.33
CA LEU A 6 9.50 -14.69 7.14
C LEU A 6 8.20 -15.07 6.43
N CYS A 7 7.83 -16.35 6.38
CA CYS A 7 6.56 -16.79 5.81
C CYS A 7 5.35 -16.22 6.57
N LEU A 8 5.47 -16.00 7.89
CA LEU A 8 4.40 -15.44 8.71
C LEU A 8 4.39 -13.89 8.78
N HIS A 9 5.54 -13.25 8.62
CA HIS A 9 5.67 -11.81 8.90
C HIS A 9 6.32 -10.98 7.79
N GLY A 10 6.93 -11.61 6.79
CA GLY A 10 7.60 -10.92 5.70
C GLY A 10 6.64 -10.04 4.90
N GLY A 11 7.06 -8.82 4.59
CA GLY A 11 6.29 -7.88 3.77
C GLY A 11 5.02 -7.32 4.41
N THR A 12 4.74 -7.63 5.69
CA THR A 12 3.52 -7.17 6.37
C THR A 12 3.84 -6.46 7.68
N GLN A 13 3.07 -5.42 8.00
CA GLN A 13 3.04 -4.76 9.30
C GLN A 13 1.58 -4.57 9.73
N PRO A 14 1.28 -4.46 11.04
CA PRO A 14 -0.07 -4.13 11.48
C PRO A 14 -0.58 -2.85 10.82
N ASP A 15 -1.85 -2.83 10.46
CA ASP A 15 -2.49 -1.64 9.87
C ASP A 15 -2.32 -0.44 10.84
N PRO A 16 -1.74 0.69 10.40
CA PRO A 16 -1.42 1.80 11.30
C PRO A 16 -2.65 2.59 11.77
N THR A 17 -3.81 2.39 11.13
CA THR A 17 -5.07 3.09 11.44
C THR A 17 -5.86 2.33 12.51
N THR A 18 -5.85 1.00 12.46
CA THR A 18 -6.71 0.12 13.29
C THR A 18 -5.93 -0.83 14.20
N LEU A 19 -4.63 -0.98 13.98
CA LEU A 19 -3.76 -1.98 14.62
C LEU A 19 -4.19 -3.44 14.34
N SER A 20 -5.00 -3.67 13.31
CA SER A 20 -5.34 -5.02 12.85
C SER A 20 -4.08 -5.78 12.46
N ARG A 21 -3.96 -7.03 12.96
CA ARG A 21 -2.87 -7.94 12.57
C ARG A 21 -3.14 -8.65 11.25
N GLY A 22 -4.41 -8.88 10.92
CA GLY A 22 -4.81 -9.45 9.64
C GLY A 22 -4.66 -8.39 8.54
N VAL A 23 -4.12 -8.80 7.39
CA VAL A 23 -3.95 -7.93 6.22
C VAL A 23 -5.34 -7.50 5.72
N PRO A 24 -5.62 -6.19 5.62
CA PRO A 24 -6.90 -5.71 5.08
C PRO A 24 -7.09 -6.07 3.61
N VAL A 25 -8.34 -6.27 3.20
CA VAL A 25 -8.69 -6.46 1.78
C VAL A 25 -9.11 -5.12 1.17
N TYR A 26 -8.18 -4.44 0.49
CA TYR A 26 -8.45 -3.16 -0.20
C TYR A 26 -9.19 -3.36 -1.53
N ARG A 27 -10.49 -3.69 -1.47
CA ARG A 27 -11.36 -3.88 -2.64
C ARG A 27 -11.80 -2.54 -3.24
N THR A 28 -10.88 -1.87 -3.92
CA THR A 28 -11.12 -0.60 -4.64
C THR A 28 -10.56 -0.68 -6.06
N SER A 29 -11.02 0.19 -6.95
CA SER A 29 -10.42 0.40 -8.28
C SER A 29 -9.43 1.58 -8.29
N SER A 30 -9.56 2.54 -7.37
CA SER A 30 -8.85 3.82 -7.38
C SER A 30 -8.51 4.33 -5.97
N TYR A 31 -7.54 5.25 -5.89
CA TYR A 31 -7.09 5.90 -4.66
C TYR A 31 -7.22 7.42 -4.77
N VAL A 32 -7.55 8.08 -3.65
CA VAL A 32 -7.68 9.53 -3.59
C VAL A 32 -6.31 10.18 -3.48
N PHE A 33 -6.05 11.20 -4.30
CA PHE A 33 -4.86 12.03 -4.17
C PHE A 33 -5.04 13.11 -3.11
N LYS A 34 -3.98 13.39 -2.33
CA LYS A 34 -4.00 14.44 -1.31
C LYS A 34 -4.23 15.83 -1.92
N ASN A 35 -3.64 16.08 -3.09
CA ASN A 35 -3.80 17.29 -3.89
C ASN A 35 -3.30 17.03 -5.34
N THR A 36 -3.32 18.05 -6.20
CA THR A 36 -2.91 17.95 -7.62
C THR A 36 -1.40 17.71 -7.79
N GLU A 37 -0.57 18.27 -6.92
CA GLU A 37 0.88 18.09 -6.95
C GLU A 37 1.28 16.63 -6.63
N HIS A 38 0.66 16.04 -5.60
CA HIS A 38 0.82 14.63 -5.25
C HIS A 38 0.47 13.71 -6.42
N ALA A 39 -0.63 14.00 -7.13
CA ALA A 39 -1.00 13.23 -8.34
C ALA A 39 0.11 13.31 -9.41
N ALA A 40 0.60 14.52 -9.72
CA ALA A 40 1.66 14.72 -10.70
C ALA A 40 2.95 13.98 -10.31
N ASN A 41 3.32 13.99 -9.03
CA ASN A 41 4.51 13.29 -8.52
C ASN A 41 4.41 11.77 -8.65
N LEU A 42 3.24 11.18 -8.37
CA LEU A 42 3.02 9.74 -8.54
C LEU A 42 3.17 9.31 -10.01
N PHE A 43 2.58 10.07 -10.95
CA PHE A 43 2.68 9.75 -12.38
C PHE A 43 4.08 10.03 -12.97
N ALA A 44 4.82 10.98 -12.40
CA ALA A 44 6.20 11.27 -12.78
C ALA A 44 7.24 10.36 -12.08
N LEU A 45 6.79 9.40 -11.25
CA LEU A 45 7.63 8.52 -10.43
C LEU A 45 8.58 9.28 -9.47
N ARG A 46 8.19 10.51 -9.10
CA ARG A 46 8.90 11.33 -8.10
C ARG A 46 8.50 10.97 -6.67
N GLU A 47 7.31 10.40 -6.51
CA GLU A 47 6.79 9.84 -5.26
C GLU A 47 6.26 8.43 -5.53
N LEU A 48 6.45 7.52 -4.58
CA LEU A 48 5.90 6.16 -4.65
C LEU A 48 4.55 6.12 -3.94
N GLY A 49 3.57 5.48 -4.56
CA GLY A 49 2.24 5.33 -3.98
C GLY A 49 1.25 4.71 -4.95
N ASN A 50 0.04 4.50 -4.47
CA ASN A 50 -1.03 3.89 -5.26
C ASN A 50 -1.74 4.93 -6.12
N ILE A 51 -1.97 4.59 -7.39
CA ILE A 51 -2.71 5.42 -8.35
C ILE A 51 -4.06 4.77 -8.63
N TYR A 52 -4.04 3.56 -9.18
CA TYR A 52 -5.21 2.72 -9.42
C TYR A 52 -4.80 1.24 -9.40
N THR A 53 -5.74 0.36 -9.06
CA THR A 53 -5.48 -1.05 -8.71
C THR A 53 -4.76 -1.85 -9.80
N ARG A 54 -5.01 -1.54 -11.08
CA ARG A 54 -4.31 -2.20 -12.20
C ARG A 54 -2.79 -1.96 -12.21
N LEU A 55 -2.30 -0.87 -11.59
CA LEU A 55 -0.86 -0.65 -11.41
C LEU A 55 -0.37 -1.17 -10.06
N MET A 56 -1.09 -0.85 -8.98
CA MET A 56 -0.68 -1.22 -7.62
C MET A 56 -1.88 -1.23 -6.66
N ASN A 57 -1.88 -2.18 -5.73
CA ASN A 57 -2.80 -2.31 -4.60
C ASN A 57 -1.94 -2.61 -3.36
N PRO A 58 -2.22 -2.00 -2.18
CA PRO A 58 -1.49 -2.28 -0.95
C PRO A 58 -1.53 -3.75 -0.54
#